data_AF-A0A822BHP7-F1
#
_entry.id   AF-A0A822BHP7-F1
#
_cell.length_a   1.000
_cell.length_b   1.000
_cell.length_c   1.000
_cell.angle_alpha   90.00
_cell.angle_beta   90.00
_cell.angle_gamma   90.00
#
_symmetry.space_group_name_H-M   'P 1'
#
loop_
_entity.id
_entity.type
_entity.pdbx_description
1 polymer ?
#
loop_
_entity_poly.entity_id
_entity_poly.type
_entity_poly.pdbx_seq_one_letter_code
_entity_poly.pdbx_strand_id
1 'polypeptide(L)'
;MATCTITSSGGNDPSLVKLRIPLENKREDDNGRSRIILVIDRSGSMAGGPWTQVQSAAKAIQEIIQQQEYGADCEPIVITYNSTVSVTNLSNFARISAVGNTDFIKAFEQVRTTVQSVGSGKRVVIIFMTDGCDTCNRADAIVDAQNNLRLFLRNCGSNCIVHVIGYSNAHDLNMMNTLKTLGSNEGVYRYAEGSAGLDEKFRELFEFAGTTVELTLKMVNMTDPIKMTGEFIDGEYVDAEYWISLNEKNEEAVTVKLGANEHRIVPTFEQANAVFSIKALSNRAKNITNQQELDQIQLELNAIEMFGDNLVGNRVEREAAVEARAELQARLNKMHTIMGDIARGTLNQTSALAKMNDLRYADKFSKLSRQRRMDQRAVRNMANLKLIDGKLDALKFDPINDFANVDLSMFTCCLTLKNCRDLMVDSRDDIMGIGIVVKRKELVVDTPTLISIKSVSVSILSRSACDDATKMKLDIDKEAQPHGGFILRRPIESTATRNVVQQVLTDGSSVITRGVAAEPINAFLPLYICDAHFERVKVMLEPMLGYLFTLDIAGYSPNQILGLYSILGQMMNDTLENILS
;
A
#
# COMPACT_ATOMS: atom_id res chain seq x y z
N MET A 1 -13.18 -20.64 -3.75
CA MET A 1 -12.56 -21.97 -3.66
C MET A 1 -11.05 -21.78 -3.59
N ALA A 2 -10.34 -22.58 -2.79
CA ALA A 2 -8.88 -22.51 -2.71
C ALA A 2 -8.25 -23.01 -4.01
N THR A 3 -7.20 -22.34 -4.49
CA THR A 3 -6.50 -22.70 -5.72
C THR A 3 -4.99 -22.71 -5.52
N CYS A 4 -4.31 -23.64 -6.18
CA CYS A 4 -2.86 -23.78 -6.20
C CYS A 4 -2.42 -23.94 -7.65
N THR A 5 -1.73 -22.95 -8.19
CA THR A 5 -1.19 -22.99 -9.55
C THR A 5 0.32 -23.15 -9.50
N ILE A 6 0.86 -24.09 -10.28
CA ILE A 6 2.29 -24.32 -10.41
C ILE A 6 2.70 -24.03 -11.85
N THR A 7 3.51 -22.99 -12.05
CA THR A 7 4.03 -22.61 -13.36
C THR A 7 5.51 -23.01 -13.47
N SER A 8 5.91 -23.64 -14.56
CA SER A 8 7.29 -24.09 -14.80
C SER A 8 7.72 -23.88 -16.26
N SER A 9 8.98 -23.52 -16.49
CA SER A 9 9.63 -23.46 -17.81
C SER A 9 10.09 -24.84 -18.32
N GLY A 10 10.05 -25.88 -17.47
CA GLY A 10 10.67 -27.18 -17.75
C GLY A 10 12.17 -27.19 -17.43
N GLY A 11 12.75 -28.38 -17.22
CA GLY A 11 14.16 -28.54 -16.83
C GLY A 11 14.41 -28.32 -15.33
N ASN A 12 15.64 -27.93 -14.97
CA ASN A 12 16.06 -27.70 -13.57
C ASN A 12 15.71 -26.30 -13.04
N ASP A 13 14.93 -25.52 -13.78
CA ASP A 13 14.54 -24.18 -13.36
C ASP A 13 13.51 -24.23 -12.21
N PRO A 14 13.58 -23.27 -11.27
CA PRO A 14 12.60 -23.18 -10.20
C PRO A 14 11.21 -22.89 -10.75
N SER A 15 10.23 -23.63 -10.25
CA SER A 15 8.81 -23.43 -10.53
C SER A 15 8.21 -22.38 -9.58
N LEU A 16 7.21 -21.65 -10.06
CA LEU A 16 6.46 -20.67 -9.28
C LEU A 16 5.15 -21.30 -8.80
N VAL A 17 4.99 -21.41 -7.48
CA VAL A 17 3.74 -21.80 -6.84
C VAL A 17 2.97 -20.53 -6.48
N LYS A 18 1.73 -20.44 -6.93
CA LYS A 18 0.76 -19.41 -6.54
C LYS A 18 -0.39 -20.04 -5.78
N LEU A 19 -0.61 -19.58 -4.56
CA LEU A 19 -1.74 -20.00 -3.72
C LEU A 19 -2.73 -18.85 -3.62
N ARG A 20 -4.01 -19.19 -3.68
CA ARG A 20 -5.11 -18.29 -3.33
C ARG A 20 -6.10 -19.06 -2.45
N ILE A 21 -6.22 -18.63 -1.20
CA ILE A 21 -7.02 -19.32 -0.17
C ILE A 21 -8.17 -18.40 0.27
N PRO A 22 -9.45 -18.77 0.08
CA PRO A 22 -10.57 -17.97 0.56
C PRO A 22 -10.63 -17.98 2.10
N LEU A 23 -11.06 -16.88 2.68
CA LEU A 23 -11.31 -16.77 4.12
C LEU A 23 -12.75 -17.20 4.41
N GLU A 24 -12.92 -18.34 5.08
CA GLU A 24 -14.25 -18.93 5.32
C GLU A 24 -15.02 -18.24 6.46
N ASN A 25 -14.35 -17.50 7.36
CA ASN A 25 -14.99 -16.68 8.40
C ASN A 25 -14.17 -15.43 8.75
N LYS A 26 -14.72 -14.22 8.52
CA LYS A 26 -14.05 -12.93 8.79
C LYS A 26 -13.79 -12.63 10.27
N ARG A 27 -14.34 -13.40 11.22
CA ARG A 27 -14.40 -13.02 12.65
C ARG A 27 -13.77 -14.00 13.65
N GLU A 28 -13.43 -15.23 13.28
CA GLU A 28 -13.00 -16.26 14.27
C GLU A 28 -11.49 -16.55 14.31
N ASP A 29 -10.69 -16.07 13.36
CA ASP A 29 -9.24 -16.34 13.31
C ASP A 29 -8.37 -15.23 13.93
N ASP A 30 -8.69 -14.77 15.14
CA ASP A 30 -7.74 -13.96 15.93
C ASP A 30 -6.45 -14.76 16.24
N ASN A 31 -6.49 -16.09 16.13
CA ASN A 31 -5.31 -16.96 16.19
C ASN A 31 -4.34 -16.81 15.00
N GLY A 32 -4.76 -16.20 13.89
CA GLY A 32 -3.93 -15.98 12.70
C GLY A 32 -3.23 -14.62 12.67
N ARG A 33 -3.61 -13.68 13.55
CA ARG A 33 -3.05 -12.33 13.53
C ARG A 33 -1.65 -12.29 14.11
N SER A 34 -0.82 -11.49 13.46
CA SER A 34 0.60 -11.39 13.78
C SER A 34 0.80 -10.47 14.97
N ARG A 35 1.55 -10.92 15.99
CA ARG A 35 1.98 -10.05 17.07
C ARG A 35 3.18 -9.25 16.62
N ILE A 36 3.05 -7.93 16.57
CA ILE A 36 4.11 -7.03 16.12
C ILE A 36 4.92 -6.56 17.33
N ILE A 37 6.25 -6.72 17.26
CA ILE A 37 7.23 -6.23 18.23
C ILE A 37 8.12 -5.22 17.51
N LEU A 38 8.10 -3.97 17.95
CA LEU A 38 8.93 -2.89 17.44
C LEU A 38 10.17 -2.77 18.33
N VAL A 39 11.37 -3.01 17.78
CA VAL A 39 12.64 -2.90 18.50
C VAL A 39 13.39 -1.69 17.96
N ILE A 40 13.47 -0.64 18.77
CA ILE A 40 13.85 0.70 18.32
C ILE A 40 15.09 1.15 19.07
N ASP A 41 16.17 1.41 18.32
CA ASP A 41 17.34 2.09 18.86
C ASP A 41 16.98 3.52 19.27
N ARG A 42 17.31 3.87 20.51
CA ARG A 42 17.19 5.22 21.05
C ARG A 42 18.54 5.75 21.52
N SER A 43 19.62 5.34 20.89
CA SER A 43 20.98 5.85 21.10
C SER A 43 21.09 7.36 20.85
N GLY A 44 22.22 7.95 21.25
CA GLY A 44 22.47 9.38 21.05
C GLY A 44 22.53 9.80 19.58
N SER A 45 22.94 8.91 18.66
CA SER A 45 23.00 9.20 17.22
C SER A 45 21.61 9.32 16.58
N MET A 46 20.61 8.69 17.18
CA MET A 46 19.21 8.83 16.78
C MET A 46 18.61 10.19 17.16
N ALA A 47 19.23 10.96 18.06
CA ALA A 47 18.67 12.20 18.58
C ALA A 47 18.39 13.26 17.50
N GLY A 48 17.36 14.07 17.72
CA GLY A 48 16.97 15.15 16.80
C GLY A 48 16.05 14.66 15.66
N GLY A 49 16.42 14.97 14.42
CA GLY A 49 15.61 14.68 13.22
C GLY A 49 15.24 13.21 13.01
N PRO A 50 16.15 12.22 13.20
CA PRO A 50 15.82 10.81 13.07
C PRO A 50 14.76 10.37 14.09
N TRP A 51 14.98 10.66 15.38
CA TRP A 51 14.03 10.32 16.44
C TRP A 51 12.66 10.96 16.25
N THR A 52 12.62 12.21 15.78
CA THR A 52 11.38 12.91 15.48
C THR A 52 10.56 12.19 14.40
N GLN A 53 11.21 11.64 13.37
CA GLN A 53 10.53 10.82 12.35
C GLN A 53 10.01 9.51 12.92
N VAL A 54 10.78 8.83 13.77
CA VAL A 54 10.34 7.59 14.44
C VAL A 54 9.09 7.87 15.29
N GLN A 55 9.09 8.95 16.06
CA GLN A 55 7.93 9.36 16.86
C GLN A 55 6.73 9.72 15.99
N SER A 56 6.93 10.42 14.88
CA SER A 56 5.89 10.74 13.91
C SER A 56 5.27 9.47 13.30
N ALA A 57 6.11 8.51 12.91
CA ALA A 57 5.67 7.24 12.35
C ALA A 57 4.91 6.39 13.37
N ALA A 58 5.42 6.30 14.60
CA ALA A 58 4.76 5.63 15.72
C ALA A 58 3.38 6.24 16.01
N LYS A 59 3.25 7.57 15.99
CA LYS A 59 1.97 8.27 16.14
C LYS A 59 1.01 7.94 15.01
N ALA A 60 1.48 7.98 13.76
CA ALA A 60 0.65 7.65 12.60
C ALA A 60 0.16 6.19 12.64
N ILE A 61 0.97 5.26 13.16
CA ILE A 61 0.58 3.87 13.37
C ILE A 61 -0.45 3.75 14.49
N GLN A 62 -0.27 4.47 15.59
CA GLN A 62 -1.24 4.52 16.68
C GLN A 62 -2.62 5.01 16.18
N GLU A 63 -2.64 6.05 15.33
CA GLU A 63 -3.87 6.55 14.70
C GLU A 63 -4.53 5.48 13.81
N ILE A 64 -3.75 4.72 13.02
CA ILE A 64 -4.28 3.61 12.21
C ILE A 64 -4.92 2.55 13.11
N ILE A 65 -4.25 2.16 14.19
CA ILE A 65 -4.74 1.13 15.12
C ILE A 65 -6.06 1.57 15.76
N GLN A 66 -6.16 2.83 16.19
CA GLN A 66 -7.36 3.39 16.81
C GLN A 66 -8.54 3.48 15.83
N GLN A 67 -8.28 3.74 14.55
CA GLN A 67 -9.33 3.90 13.54
C GLN A 67 -9.89 2.59 12.99
N GLN A 68 -9.10 1.52 12.96
CA GLN A 68 -9.50 0.26 12.33
C GLN A 68 -10.21 -0.73 13.28
N GLU A 69 -10.66 -0.29 14.47
CA GLU A 69 -11.23 -1.16 15.52
C GLU A 69 -10.38 -2.42 15.75
N TYR A 70 -9.05 -2.30 15.65
CA TYR A 70 -8.19 -3.40 16.01
C TYR A 70 -8.42 -3.69 17.50
N GLY A 71 -8.75 -4.95 17.82
CA GLY A 71 -8.87 -5.39 19.20
C GLY A 71 -7.58 -5.08 19.97
N ALA A 72 -7.68 -4.91 21.29
CA ALA A 72 -6.53 -4.60 22.16
C ALA A 72 -5.34 -5.57 21.95
N ASP A 73 -5.61 -6.80 21.52
CA ASP A 73 -4.64 -7.85 21.19
C ASP A 73 -3.80 -7.58 19.94
N CYS A 74 -4.03 -6.47 19.23
CA CYS A 74 -3.25 -6.04 18.07
C CYS A 74 -2.32 -4.85 18.38
N GLU A 75 -2.34 -4.28 19.61
CA GLU A 75 -1.45 -3.17 19.95
C GLU A 75 0.02 -3.64 19.93
N PRO A 76 0.91 -3.01 19.14
CA PRO A 76 2.32 -3.41 19.04
C PRO A 76 3.06 -3.23 20.37
N ILE A 77 3.92 -4.20 20.68
CA ILE A 77 4.84 -4.09 21.82
C ILE A 77 6.07 -3.34 21.36
N VAL A 78 6.42 -2.26 22.05
CA VAL A 78 7.59 -1.43 21.72
C VAL A 78 8.70 -1.67 22.71
N ILE A 79 9.84 -2.16 22.21
CA ILE A 79 11.09 -2.31 22.93
C ILE A 79 12.00 -1.17 22.48
N THR A 80 12.31 -0.24 23.38
CA THR A 80 13.33 0.78 23.10
C THR A 80 14.61 0.44 23.84
N TYR A 81 15.75 0.53 23.16
CA TYR A 81 17.03 0.18 23.76
C TYR A 81 18.11 1.24 23.50
N ASN A 82 19.00 1.35 24.46
CA ASN A 82 20.27 2.06 24.40
C ASN A 82 21.25 1.27 25.29
N SER A 83 21.92 1.88 26.27
CA SER A 83 22.58 1.17 27.38
C SER A 83 21.62 0.44 28.34
N THR A 84 20.32 0.70 28.23
CA THR A 84 19.21 0.12 29.01
C THR A 84 18.07 -0.24 28.08
N VAL A 85 17.16 -1.10 28.54
CA VAL A 85 15.98 -1.49 27.75
C VAL A 85 14.71 -1.14 28.50
N SER A 86 13.71 -0.65 27.77
CA SER A 86 12.37 -0.44 28.29
C SER A 86 11.34 -1.01 27.32
N VAL A 87 10.31 -1.64 27.88
CA VAL A 87 9.16 -2.16 27.14
C VAL A 87 7.97 -1.26 27.42
N THR A 88 7.29 -0.84 26.36
CA THR A 88 6.13 0.05 26.43
C THR A 88 5.18 -0.25 25.27
N ASN A 89 4.02 0.40 25.25
CA ASN A 89 3.14 0.45 24.09
C ASN A 89 3.32 1.78 23.34
N LEU A 90 2.76 1.88 22.13
CA LEU A 90 2.85 3.07 21.27
C LEU A 90 2.29 4.33 21.94
N SER A 91 1.24 4.20 22.74
CA SER A 91 0.61 5.31 23.47
C SER A 91 1.55 6.08 24.39
N ASN A 92 2.57 5.43 24.94
CA ASN A 92 3.55 6.03 25.84
C ASN A 92 4.88 6.38 25.12
N PHE A 93 5.01 6.07 23.83
CA PHE A 93 6.26 6.20 23.08
C PHE A 93 6.70 7.67 22.89
N ALA A 94 5.76 8.61 22.79
CA ALA A 94 6.05 10.03 22.59
C ALA A 94 6.89 10.67 23.71
N ARG A 95 6.90 10.05 24.91
CA ARG A 95 7.64 10.55 26.08
C ARG A 95 9.11 10.10 26.11
N ILE A 96 9.53 9.23 25.19
CA ILE A 96 10.85 8.62 25.22
C ILE A 96 11.90 9.53 24.56
N SER A 97 12.99 9.77 25.30
CA SER A 97 14.26 10.38 24.91
C SER A 97 15.20 9.47 24.10
N ALA A 98 15.72 9.89 22.93
CA ALA A 98 16.91 9.28 22.35
C ALA A 98 18.19 9.83 23.01
N VAL A 99 18.96 8.95 23.65
CA VAL A 99 20.21 9.25 24.38
C VAL A 99 21.01 7.97 24.65
N GLY A 100 22.32 8.06 24.81
CA GLY A 100 23.18 6.98 25.29
C GLY A 100 23.82 6.12 24.20
N ASN A 101 24.36 4.98 24.58
CA ASN A 101 25.05 4.05 23.68
C ASN A 101 24.09 3.00 23.09
N THR A 102 24.58 2.17 22.18
CA THR A 102 23.82 1.08 21.53
C THR A 102 24.28 -0.27 22.11
N ASP A 103 23.38 -0.99 22.77
CA ASP A 103 23.63 -2.33 23.36
C ASP A 103 22.66 -3.36 22.76
N PHE A 104 23.12 -4.09 21.74
CA PHE A 104 22.29 -5.08 21.06
C PHE A 104 22.05 -6.33 21.90
N ILE A 105 22.98 -6.72 22.77
CA ILE A 105 22.83 -7.92 23.60
C ILE A 105 21.60 -7.76 24.51
N LYS A 106 21.45 -6.61 25.17
CA LYS A 106 20.26 -6.35 25.99
C LYS A 106 18.98 -6.29 25.16
N ALA A 107 19.05 -5.72 23.94
CA ALA A 107 17.91 -5.73 23.03
C ALA A 107 17.48 -7.17 22.69
N PHE A 108 18.43 -8.06 22.39
CA PHE A 108 18.17 -9.47 22.08
C PHE A 108 17.58 -10.23 23.28
N GLU A 109 18.09 -10.01 24.49
CA GLU A 109 17.54 -10.59 25.71
C GLU A 109 16.09 -10.15 25.97
N GLN A 110 15.79 -8.87 25.74
CA GLN A 110 14.42 -8.38 25.88
C GLN A 110 13.51 -8.90 24.79
N VAL A 111 13.99 -9.02 23.54
CA VAL A 111 13.23 -9.65 22.45
C VAL A 111 12.88 -11.09 22.85
N ARG A 112 13.83 -11.87 23.36
CA ARG A 112 13.58 -13.23 23.85
C ARG A 112 12.47 -13.25 24.90
N THR A 113 12.59 -12.41 25.93
CA THR A 113 11.62 -12.33 27.03
C THR A 113 10.23 -11.94 26.54
N THR A 114 10.16 -11.02 25.58
CA THR A 114 8.90 -10.53 25.01
C THR A 114 8.26 -11.57 24.10
N VAL A 115 9.03 -12.28 23.27
CA VAL A 115 8.51 -13.37 22.44
C VAL A 115 7.96 -14.51 23.31
N GLN A 116 8.63 -14.82 24.43
CA GLN A 116 8.14 -15.81 25.40
C GLN A 116 6.78 -15.42 26.00
N SER A 117 6.55 -14.14 26.28
CA SER A 117 5.28 -13.67 26.85
C SER A 117 4.12 -13.65 25.86
N VAL A 118 4.39 -13.62 24.55
CA VAL A 118 3.35 -13.70 23.51
C VAL A 118 2.68 -15.09 23.46
N GLY A 119 3.40 -16.13 23.90
CA GLY A 119 2.93 -17.52 23.87
C GLY A 119 3.27 -18.24 22.55
N SER A 120 3.28 -19.57 22.63
CA SER A 120 3.57 -20.45 21.49
C SER A 120 2.43 -20.49 20.47
N GLY A 121 2.75 -20.76 19.20
CA GLY A 121 1.77 -20.95 18.13
C GLY A 121 1.28 -19.68 17.46
N LYS A 122 1.67 -18.49 17.95
CA LYS A 122 1.37 -17.21 17.29
C LYS A 122 2.45 -16.83 16.29
N ARG A 123 2.08 -16.15 15.19
CA ARG A 123 3.06 -15.48 14.33
C ARG A 123 3.57 -14.23 15.03
N VAL A 124 4.88 -14.07 15.10
CA VAL A 124 5.54 -12.90 15.70
C VAL A 124 6.36 -12.19 14.65
N VAL A 125 6.08 -10.92 14.43
CA VAL A 125 6.84 -10.07 13.51
C VAL A 125 7.64 -9.06 14.32
N ILE A 126 8.95 -9.15 14.24
CA ILE A 126 9.90 -8.27 14.92
C ILE A 126 10.40 -7.28 13.88
N ILE A 127 10.20 -5.98 14.11
CA ILE A 127 10.75 -4.91 13.28
C ILE A 127 11.88 -4.26 14.07
N PHE A 128 13.11 -4.55 13.67
CA PHE A 128 14.33 -4.08 14.33
C PHE A 128 14.88 -2.85 13.63
N MET A 129 15.07 -1.75 14.34
CA MET A 129 15.53 -0.48 13.77
C MET A 129 16.76 0.02 14.51
N THR A 130 17.80 0.37 13.77
CA THR A 130 19.06 0.88 14.30
C THR A 130 19.76 1.79 13.29
N ASP A 131 20.54 2.74 13.78
CA ASP A 131 21.34 3.65 12.95
C ASP A 131 22.84 3.40 13.00
N GLY A 132 23.30 2.56 13.94
CA GLY A 132 24.72 2.33 14.19
C GLY A 132 25.07 0.91 14.57
N CYS A 133 26.28 0.77 15.12
CA CYS A 133 26.86 -0.47 15.60
C CYS A 133 26.75 -0.59 17.12
N ASP A 134 26.94 -1.80 17.65
CA ASP A 134 27.08 -1.97 19.10
C ASP A 134 28.30 -1.19 19.58
N THR A 135 28.14 -0.49 20.70
CA THR A 135 29.20 0.33 21.31
C THR A 135 29.52 -0.10 22.73
N CYS A 136 28.85 -1.14 23.24
CA CYS A 136 28.94 -1.60 24.62
C CYS A 136 29.66 -2.96 24.74
N ASN A 137 29.64 -3.76 23.68
CA ASN A 137 30.02 -5.16 23.71
C ASN A 137 31.15 -5.47 22.71
N ARG A 138 31.86 -6.57 22.98
CA ARG A 138 32.85 -7.11 22.04
C ARG A 138 32.16 -7.87 20.90
N ALA A 139 32.80 -7.92 19.74
CA ALA A 139 32.26 -8.55 18.54
C ALA A 139 31.91 -10.05 18.73
N ASP A 140 32.74 -10.79 19.47
CA ASP A 140 32.50 -12.20 19.82
C ASP A 140 31.22 -12.38 20.64
N ALA A 141 31.03 -11.55 21.67
CA ALA A 141 29.83 -11.58 22.51
C ALA A 141 28.55 -11.27 21.71
N ILE A 142 28.62 -10.37 20.73
CA ILE A 142 27.48 -10.03 19.86
C ILE A 142 27.10 -11.22 18.97
N VAL A 143 28.09 -11.88 18.37
CA VAL A 143 27.87 -13.07 17.53
C VAL A 143 27.25 -14.20 18.35
N ASP A 144 27.75 -14.42 19.58
CA ASP A 144 27.18 -15.41 20.49
C ASP A 144 25.73 -15.09 20.85
N ALA A 145 25.43 -13.81 21.15
CA ALA A 145 24.08 -13.36 21.45
C ALA A 145 23.14 -13.50 20.23
N GLN A 146 23.60 -13.21 19.01
CA GLN A 146 22.86 -13.44 17.77
C GLN A 146 22.54 -14.92 17.57
N ASN A 147 23.52 -15.81 17.75
CA ASN A 147 23.32 -17.25 17.62
C ASN A 147 22.33 -17.77 18.66
N ASN A 148 22.43 -17.31 19.90
CA ASN A 148 21.49 -17.66 20.96
C ASN A 148 20.07 -17.19 20.64
N LEU A 149 19.91 -15.94 20.15
CA LEU A 149 18.61 -15.44 19.74
C LEU A 149 18.05 -16.22 18.55
N ARG A 150 18.88 -16.55 17.55
CA ARG A 150 18.48 -17.34 16.38
C ARG A 150 17.98 -18.72 16.77
N LEU A 151 18.73 -19.44 17.61
CA LEU A 151 18.33 -20.75 18.11
C LEU A 151 17.01 -20.65 18.90
N PHE A 152 16.87 -19.63 19.72
CA PHE A 152 15.63 -19.39 20.45
C PHE A 152 14.44 -19.14 19.51
N LEU A 153 14.54 -18.18 18.58
CA LEU A 153 13.42 -17.80 17.69
C LEU A 153 12.98 -18.98 16.81
N ARG A 154 13.91 -19.84 16.39
CA ARG A 154 13.60 -21.05 15.61
C ARG A 154 12.93 -22.16 16.43
N ASN A 155 13.17 -22.20 17.74
CA ASN A 155 12.72 -23.28 18.62
C ASN A 155 11.61 -22.86 19.60
N CYS A 156 11.21 -21.58 19.62
CA CYS A 156 10.23 -21.06 20.57
C CYS A 156 8.77 -21.50 20.31
N GLY A 157 8.53 -22.30 19.25
CA GLY A 157 7.20 -22.77 18.88
C GLY A 157 6.31 -21.72 18.21
N SER A 158 6.84 -20.52 17.98
CA SER A 158 6.18 -19.43 17.25
C SER A 158 6.91 -19.18 15.93
N ASN A 159 6.18 -18.74 14.91
CA ASN A 159 6.81 -18.33 13.66
C ASN A 159 7.27 -16.88 13.79
N CYS A 160 8.57 -16.70 13.98
CA CYS A 160 9.21 -15.41 14.15
C CYS A 160 9.83 -14.92 12.84
N ILE A 161 9.47 -13.71 12.41
CA ILE A 161 10.10 -13.03 11.27
C ILE A 161 10.76 -11.77 11.78
N VAL A 162 12.02 -11.54 11.42
CA VAL A 162 12.75 -10.34 11.82
C VAL A 162 12.97 -9.45 10.59
N HIS A 163 12.22 -8.36 10.51
CA HIS A 163 12.50 -7.29 9.56
C HIS A 163 13.47 -6.29 10.18
N VAL A 164 14.26 -5.64 9.34
CA VAL A 164 15.33 -4.74 9.78
C VAL A 164 15.26 -3.44 9.00
N ILE A 165 15.34 -2.32 9.71
CA ILE A 165 15.45 -0.97 9.15
C ILE A 165 16.81 -0.41 9.57
N GLY A 166 17.70 -0.25 8.60
CA GLY A 166 18.97 0.43 8.77
C GLY A 166 18.80 1.90 8.45
N TYR A 167 19.20 2.75 9.39
CA TYR A 167 19.24 4.20 9.21
C TYR A 167 20.69 4.69 9.16
N SER A 168 20.93 5.79 8.46
CA SER A 168 22.26 6.41 8.32
C SER A 168 23.27 5.65 7.43
N ASN A 169 24.25 6.37 6.87
CA ASN A 169 25.32 5.77 6.07
C ASN A 169 26.33 4.96 6.90
N ALA A 170 26.27 5.03 8.24
CA ALA A 170 27.23 4.41 9.15
C ALA A 170 26.75 3.06 9.74
N HIS A 171 25.58 2.57 9.33
CA HIS A 171 25.07 1.28 9.82
C HIS A 171 25.94 0.09 9.33
N ASP A 172 26.00 -0.96 10.14
CA ASP A 172 26.65 -2.22 9.77
C ASP A 172 25.73 -3.08 8.90
N LEU A 173 25.94 -3.03 7.59
CA LEU A 173 25.19 -3.80 6.60
C LEU A 173 25.27 -5.32 6.83
N ASN A 174 26.42 -5.84 7.27
CA ASN A 174 26.58 -7.27 7.52
C ASN A 174 25.74 -7.69 8.72
N MET A 175 25.77 -6.87 9.78
CA MET A 175 24.91 -7.08 10.92
C MET A 175 23.43 -7.02 10.54
N MET A 176 23.00 -6.06 9.73
CA MET A 176 21.59 -5.96 9.31
C MET A 176 21.15 -7.19 8.50
N ASN A 177 22.02 -7.68 7.61
CA ASN A 177 21.78 -8.92 6.87
C ASN A 177 21.70 -10.14 7.79
N THR A 178 22.53 -10.21 8.83
CA THR A 178 22.45 -11.28 9.84
C THR A 178 21.15 -11.20 10.63
N LEU A 179 20.77 -10.00 11.09
CA LEU A 179 19.55 -9.77 11.87
C LEU A 179 18.29 -10.26 11.14
N LYS A 180 18.15 -9.98 9.84
CA LYS A 180 16.97 -10.44 9.08
C LYS A 180 16.85 -11.97 8.95
N THR A 181 17.94 -12.71 9.19
CA THR A 181 17.97 -14.19 9.13
C THR A 181 17.79 -14.88 10.48
N LEU A 182 17.65 -14.11 11.57
CA LEU A 182 17.51 -14.66 12.92
C LEU A 182 16.18 -15.38 13.15
N GLY A 183 15.14 -14.99 12.41
CA GLY A 183 13.81 -15.61 12.48
C GLY A 183 13.77 -17.07 12.02
N SER A 184 12.58 -17.67 12.17
CA SER A 184 12.24 -18.94 11.54
C SER A 184 12.16 -18.82 10.02
N ASN A 185 11.72 -17.66 9.53
CA ASN A 185 11.76 -17.30 8.11
C ASN A 185 12.61 -16.04 7.93
N GLU A 186 13.22 -15.91 6.75
CA GLU A 186 14.00 -14.72 6.40
C GLU A 186 13.08 -13.50 6.28
N GLY A 187 13.41 -12.43 7.02
CA GLY A 187 12.71 -11.16 6.90
C GLY A 187 13.26 -10.29 5.79
N VAL A 188 13.03 -8.98 5.93
CA VAL A 188 13.39 -7.98 4.92
C VAL A 188 14.28 -6.94 5.56
N TYR A 189 15.31 -6.53 4.82
CA TYR A 189 16.14 -5.39 5.17
C TYR A 189 15.73 -4.18 4.31
N ARG A 190 15.43 -3.05 4.96
CA ARG A 190 15.13 -1.76 4.32
C ARG A 190 16.15 -0.73 4.76
N TYR A 191 16.58 0.08 3.81
CA TYR A 191 17.50 1.19 4.08
C TYR A 191 16.74 2.51 4.03
N ALA A 192 16.89 3.33 5.06
CA ALA A 192 16.33 4.68 5.13
C ALA A 192 17.48 5.70 5.07
N GLU A 193 17.52 6.48 3.98
CA GLU A 193 18.54 7.51 3.76
C GLU A 193 18.02 8.90 4.18
N GLY A 194 18.81 9.58 5.01
CA GLY A 194 18.56 10.98 5.37
C GLY A 194 17.30 11.21 6.20
N SER A 195 16.94 12.47 6.41
CA SER A 195 15.85 12.87 7.31
C SER A 195 14.43 12.78 6.71
N ALA A 196 14.24 12.11 5.57
CA ALA A 196 13.00 12.19 4.79
C ALA A 196 12.49 10.85 4.25
N GLY A 197 12.75 9.75 4.95
CA GLY A 197 12.25 8.43 4.51
C GLY A 197 12.15 7.37 5.59
N LEU A 198 12.60 7.65 6.82
CA LEU A 198 12.49 6.68 7.91
C LEU A 198 11.04 6.41 8.27
N ASP A 199 10.20 7.45 8.26
CA ASP A 199 8.77 7.36 8.54
C ASP A 199 8.01 6.53 7.50
N GLU A 200 8.29 6.74 6.20
CA GLU A 200 7.71 5.97 5.11
C GLU A 200 8.07 4.48 5.24
N LYS A 201 9.37 4.15 5.40
CA LYS A 201 9.83 2.76 5.52
C LYS A 201 9.29 2.07 6.76
N PHE A 202 9.21 2.78 7.88
CA PHE A 202 8.65 2.26 9.13
C PHE A 202 7.17 1.93 8.97
N ARG A 203 6.41 2.83 8.34
CA ARG A 203 4.99 2.64 8.07
C ARG A 203 4.72 1.49 7.10
N GLU A 204 5.47 1.42 6.00
CA GLU A 204 5.36 0.34 5.02
C GLU A 204 5.59 -1.04 5.64
N LEU A 205 6.64 -1.18 6.46
CA LEU A 205 6.93 -2.44 7.15
C LEU A 205 5.86 -2.79 8.17
N PHE A 206 5.31 -1.80 8.87
CA PHE A 206 4.20 -2.01 9.79
C PHE A 206 2.95 -2.50 9.06
N GLU A 207 2.54 -1.82 7.99
CA GLU A 207 1.39 -2.22 7.17
C GLU A 207 1.59 -3.63 6.60
N PHE A 208 2.75 -3.92 6.04
CA PHE A 208 3.09 -5.27 5.54
C PHE A 208 3.07 -6.33 6.65
N ALA A 209 3.57 -6.01 7.84
CA ALA A 209 3.52 -6.93 8.97
C ALA A 209 2.07 -7.24 9.38
N GLY A 210 1.17 -6.25 9.29
CA GLY A 210 -0.25 -6.38 9.59
C GLY A 210 -1.06 -7.12 8.52
N THR A 211 -0.71 -6.98 7.24
CA THR A 211 -1.41 -7.63 6.12
C THR A 211 -0.91 -9.03 5.80
N THR A 212 0.18 -9.48 6.42
CA THR A 212 0.77 -10.78 6.13
C THR A 212 0.39 -11.87 7.13
N VAL A 213 0.27 -13.09 6.62
CA VAL A 213 -0.03 -14.30 7.40
C VAL A 213 0.91 -15.43 6.99
N GLU A 214 1.14 -16.38 7.89
CA GLU A 214 1.89 -17.59 7.55
C GLU A 214 0.99 -18.62 6.89
N LEU A 215 1.50 -19.24 5.83
CA LEU A 215 0.93 -20.40 5.19
C LEU A 215 1.94 -21.55 5.30
N THR A 216 1.45 -22.74 5.61
CA THR A 216 2.26 -23.96 5.58
C THR A 216 1.78 -24.85 4.46
N LEU A 217 2.61 -25.02 3.43
CA LEU A 217 2.36 -25.89 2.28
C LEU A 217 3.06 -27.24 2.51
N LYS A 218 2.28 -28.31 2.62
CA LYS A 218 2.77 -29.68 2.65
C LYS A 218 2.45 -30.37 1.33
N MET A 219 3.50 -30.76 0.62
CA MET A 219 3.41 -31.57 -0.59
C MET A 219 3.73 -33.04 -0.27
N VAL A 220 3.21 -33.97 -1.05
CA VAL A 220 3.33 -35.41 -0.73
C VAL A 220 4.78 -35.90 -0.78
N ASN A 221 5.58 -35.38 -1.71
CA ASN A 221 6.97 -35.81 -1.91
C ASN A 221 7.99 -34.97 -1.12
N MET A 222 7.55 -34.18 -0.14
CA MET A 222 8.44 -33.39 0.72
C MET A 222 8.34 -33.84 2.16
N THR A 223 9.50 -34.12 2.76
CA THR A 223 9.63 -34.47 4.18
C THR A 223 9.24 -33.30 5.07
N ASP A 224 9.71 -32.11 4.71
CA ASP A 224 9.51 -30.89 5.50
C ASP A 224 8.47 -29.99 4.82
N PRO A 225 7.46 -29.53 5.57
CA PRO A 225 6.49 -28.59 5.03
C PRO A 225 7.14 -27.23 4.76
N ILE A 226 6.75 -26.58 3.67
CA ILE A 226 7.23 -25.27 3.27
C ILE A 226 6.43 -24.21 4.02
N LYS A 227 7.13 -23.36 4.77
CA LYS A 227 6.56 -22.17 5.38
C LYS A 227 6.71 -20.99 4.41
N MET A 228 5.60 -20.32 4.12
CA MET A 228 5.59 -19.13 3.26
C MET A 228 4.75 -18.02 3.87
N THR A 229 4.93 -16.81 3.37
CA THR A 229 4.17 -15.65 3.80
C THR A 229 3.14 -15.33 2.73
N GLY A 230 1.86 -15.34 3.10
CA GLY A 230 0.76 -14.84 2.29
C GLY A 230 0.34 -13.43 2.70
N GLU A 231 -0.41 -12.77 1.83
CA GLU A 231 -0.96 -11.43 2.03
C GLU A 231 -2.49 -11.47 1.97
N PHE A 232 -3.15 -10.81 2.92
CA PHE A 232 -4.60 -10.62 2.91
C PHE A 232 -5.01 -9.65 1.79
N ILE A 233 -5.91 -10.10 0.92
CA ILE A 233 -6.46 -9.28 -0.15
C ILE A 233 -7.94 -9.02 0.13
N ASP A 234 -8.26 -7.74 0.37
CA ASP A 234 -9.60 -7.20 0.63
C ASP A 234 -10.42 -7.95 1.71
N GLY A 235 -9.75 -8.71 2.59
CA GLY A 235 -10.39 -9.54 3.61
C GLY A 235 -11.23 -10.70 3.04
N GLU A 236 -11.02 -11.06 1.77
CA GLU A 236 -11.72 -12.16 1.09
C GLU A 236 -10.83 -13.39 0.92
N TYR A 237 -9.55 -13.20 0.60
CA TYR A 237 -8.60 -14.28 0.34
C TYR A 237 -7.19 -13.94 0.79
N VAL A 238 -6.35 -14.96 0.90
CA VAL A 238 -4.91 -14.87 1.09
C VAL A 238 -4.23 -15.29 -0.20
N ASP A 239 -3.45 -14.40 -0.78
CA ASP A 239 -2.59 -14.70 -1.93
C ASP A 239 -1.15 -14.94 -1.45
N ALA A 240 -0.48 -15.94 -2.01
CA ALA A 240 0.93 -16.21 -1.74
C ALA A 240 1.66 -16.70 -2.97
N GLU A 241 2.93 -16.30 -3.11
CA GLU A 241 3.81 -16.74 -4.19
C GLU A 241 5.11 -17.29 -3.61
N TYR A 242 5.54 -18.45 -4.10
CA TYR A 242 6.77 -19.10 -3.64
C TYR A 242 7.50 -19.80 -4.78
N TRP A 243 8.82 -19.66 -4.83
CA TRP A 243 9.68 -20.33 -5.80
C TRP A 243 10.20 -21.64 -5.23
N ILE A 244 10.03 -22.73 -5.97
CA ILE A 244 10.42 -24.07 -5.54
C ILE A 244 11.03 -24.85 -6.69
N SER A 245 12.09 -25.60 -6.42
CA SER A 245 12.62 -26.59 -7.36
C SER A 245 11.80 -27.88 -7.26
N LEU A 246 11.05 -28.19 -8.32
CA LEU A 246 10.28 -29.43 -8.44
C LEU A 246 10.98 -30.34 -9.45
N ASN A 247 11.31 -31.56 -9.04
CA ASN A 247 11.93 -32.54 -9.93
C ASN A 247 10.89 -33.27 -10.80
N GLU A 248 9.65 -33.38 -10.32
CA GLU A 248 8.57 -34.10 -11.00
C GLU A 248 7.24 -33.36 -10.81
N LYS A 249 6.35 -33.46 -11.82
CA LYS A 249 4.98 -32.96 -11.70
C LYS A 249 4.23 -33.82 -10.71
N ASN A 250 3.90 -33.25 -9.56
CA ASN A 250 3.07 -33.92 -8.57
C ASN A 250 1.61 -33.48 -8.74
N GLU A 251 0.78 -34.36 -9.31
CA GLU A 251 -0.66 -34.11 -9.50
C GLU A 251 -1.48 -34.41 -8.24
N GLU A 252 -0.85 -34.90 -7.17
CA GLU A 252 -1.55 -35.21 -5.93
C GLU A 252 -1.94 -33.94 -5.17
N ALA A 253 -3.00 -34.06 -4.37
CA ALA A 253 -3.51 -32.95 -3.57
C ALA A 253 -2.45 -32.46 -2.57
N VAL A 254 -2.15 -31.16 -2.63
CA VAL A 254 -1.32 -30.47 -1.64
C VAL A 254 -2.17 -30.02 -0.46
N THR A 255 -1.58 -30.04 0.72
CA THR A 255 -2.24 -29.57 1.95
C THR A 255 -1.70 -28.20 2.31
N VAL A 256 -2.57 -27.20 2.37
CA VAL A 256 -2.24 -25.83 2.77
C VAL A 256 -2.88 -25.55 4.13
N LYS A 257 -2.08 -25.19 5.12
CA LYS A 257 -2.57 -24.73 6.43
C LYS A 257 -2.49 -23.22 6.53
N LEU A 258 -3.60 -22.61 6.92
CA LEU A 258 -3.75 -21.19 7.24
C LEU A 258 -4.33 -21.09 8.64
N GLY A 259 -3.47 -20.81 9.63
CA GLY A 259 -3.89 -20.86 11.04
C GLY A 259 -4.36 -22.27 11.43
N ALA A 260 -5.59 -22.37 11.93
CA ALA A 260 -6.22 -23.65 12.28
C ALA A 260 -6.87 -24.36 11.07
N ASN A 261 -7.07 -23.64 9.96
CA ASN A 261 -7.76 -24.15 8.79
C ASN A 261 -6.79 -24.95 7.90
N GLU A 262 -7.27 -26.10 7.40
CA GLU A 262 -6.52 -26.97 6.51
C GLU A 262 -7.30 -27.14 5.20
N HIS A 263 -6.68 -26.76 4.08
CA HIS A 263 -7.23 -26.85 2.75
C HIS A 263 -6.48 -27.92 1.94
N ARG A 264 -7.21 -28.85 1.34
CA ARG A 264 -6.66 -29.81 0.37
C ARG A 264 -6.96 -29.32 -1.04
N ILE A 265 -5.90 -29.11 -1.82
CA ILE A 265 -5.98 -28.46 -3.13
C ILE A 265 -5.26 -29.33 -4.14
N VAL A 266 -5.91 -29.66 -5.25
CA VAL A 266 -5.23 -30.31 -6.38
C VAL A 266 -4.50 -29.23 -7.18
N PRO A 267 -3.17 -29.31 -7.34
CA PRO A 267 -2.41 -28.29 -8.05
C PRO A 267 -2.74 -28.31 -9.55
N THR A 268 -2.98 -27.13 -10.12
CA THR A 268 -3.09 -26.93 -11.57
C THR A 268 -1.74 -26.54 -12.15
N PHE A 269 -1.27 -27.27 -13.16
CA PHE A 269 0.01 -27.00 -13.82
C PHE A 269 -0.19 -26.13 -15.06
N GLU A 270 0.54 -25.01 -15.11
CA GLU A 270 0.53 -24.08 -16.22
C GLU A 270 1.90 -24.03 -16.90
N GLN A 271 1.90 -23.77 -18.21
CA GLN A 271 3.14 -23.51 -18.96
C GLN A 271 3.64 -22.11 -18.66
N ALA A 272 4.97 -21.93 -18.70
CA ALA A 272 5.60 -20.62 -18.58
C ALA A 272 5.05 -19.64 -19.63
N ASN A 273 4.48 -18.53 -19.16
CA ASN A 273 4.05 -17.40 -19.99
C ASN A 273 4.98 -16.19 -19.78
N ALA A 274 4.74 -15.09 -20.51
CA ALA A 274 5.54 -13.87 -20.40
C ALA A 274 5.60 -13.33 -18.95
N VAL A 275 4.47 -13.39 -18.22
CA VAL A 275 4.41 -12.98 -16.80
C VAL A 275 5.35 -13.83 -15.95
N PHE A 276 5.36 -15.15 -16.14
CA PHE A 276 6.28 -16.06 -15.45
C PHE A 276 7.73 -15.69 -15.75
N SER A 277 8.09 -15.50 -17.01
CA SER A 277 9.47 -15.15 -17.40
C SER A 277 9.92 -13.82 -16.77
N ILE A 278 9.06 -12.80 -16.78
CA ILE A 278 9.35 -11.52 -16.13
C ILE A 278 9.50 -11.69 -14.61
N LYS A 279 8.63 -12.48 -13.97
CA LYS A 279 8.74 -12.78 -12.53
C LYS A 279 9.99 -13.58 -12.20
N ALA A 280 10.41 -14.52 -13.05
CA ALA A 280 11.64 -15.28 -12.90
C ALA A 280 12.86 -14.36 -12.96
N LEU A 281 12.91 -13.46 -13.95
CA LEU A 281 13.94 -12.43 -14.04
C LEU A 281 13.92 -11.49 -12.83
N SER A 282 12.73 -11.08 -12.38
CA SER A 282 12.58 -10.25 -11.18
C SER A 282 13.13 -10.95 -9.94
N ASN A 283 12.91 -12.27 -9.82
CA ASN A 283 13.46 -13.05 -8.72
C ASN A 283 14.99 -13.17 -8.81
N ARG A 284 15.53 -13.41 -10.01
CA ARG A 284 16.98 -13.44 -10.26
C ARG A 284 17.63 -12.10 -9.96
N ALA A 285 16.94 -10.99 -10.28
CA ALA A 285 17.41 -9.64 -10.02
C ALA A 285 17.63 -9.33 -8.53
N LYS A 286 16.99 -10.09 -7.62
CA LYS A 286 17.21 -9.96 -6.17
C LYS A 286 18.62 -10.38 -5.75
N ASN A 287 19.30 -11.19 -6.53
CA ASN A 287 20.61 -11.75 -6.19
C ASN A 287 21.76 -11.15 -7.02
N ILE A 288 21.50 -10.07 -7.77
CA ILE A 288 22.55 -9.42 -8.58
C ILE A 288 23.68 -8.93 -7.69
N THR A 289 24.89 -9.35 -8.01
CA THR A 289 26.12 -8.93 -7.30
C THR A 289 27.02 -8.06 -8.15
N ASN A 290 26.87 -8.11 -9.49
CA ASN A 290 27.77 -7.43 -10.41
C ASN A 290 27.03 -6.85 -11.63
N GLN A 291 27.72 -5.96 -12.35
CA GLN A 291 27.19 -5.26 -13.52
C GLN A 291 26.88 -6.20 -14.70
N GLN A 292 27.66 -7.27 -14.89
CA GLN A 292 27.45 -8.22 -15.98
C GLN A 292 26.13 -8.98 -15.83
N GLU A 293 25.79 -9.42 -14.63
CA GLU A 293 24.49 -10.02 -14.31
C GLU A 293 23.33 -9.06 -14.55
N LEU A 294 23.51 -7.78 -14.21
CA LEU A 294 22.51 -6.74 -14.42
C LEU A 294 22.26 -6.51 -15.91
N ASP A 295 23.32 -6.39 -16.71
CA ASP A 295 23.25 -6.25 -18.16
C ASP A 295 22.61 -7.49 -18.82
N GLN A 296 22.95 -8.69 -18.34
CA GLN A 296 22.38 -9.94 -18.82
C GLN A 296 20.87 -10.03 -18.55
N ILE A 297 20.42 -9.66 -17.35
CA ILE A 297 18.98 -9.58 -17.02
C ILE A 297 18.27 -8.54 -17.88
N GLN A 298 18.92 -7.40 -18.16
CA GLN A 298 18.37 -6.35 -19.02
C GLN A 298 18.19 -6.82 -20.47
N LEU A 299 19.16 -7.58 -20.99
CA LEU A 299 19.08 -8.20 -22.32
C LEU A 299 17.95 -9.22 -22.39
N GLU A 300 17.85 -10.12 -21.39
CA GLU A 300 16.79 -11.11 -21.33
C GLU A 300 15.41 -10.47 -21.20
N LEU A 301 15.26 -9.41 -20.38
CA LEU A 301 14.00 -8.67 -20.27
C LEU A 301 13.58 -8.05 -21.61
N ASN A 302 14.54 -7.57 -22.38
CA ASN A 302 14.28 -6.99 -23.71
C ASN A 302 13.91 -8.05 -24.75
N ALA A 303 14.44 -9.27 -24.61
CA ALA A 303 14.15 -10.40 -25.49
C ALA A 303 12.77 -11.02 -25.24
N ILE A 304 12.11 -10.74 -24.11
CA ILE A 304 10.73 -11.20 -23.87
C ILE A 304 9.79 -10.46 -24.81
N GLU A 305 9.25 -11.19 -25.79
CA GLU A 305 8.22 -10.71 -26.70
C GLU A 305 6.91 -10.47 -25.95
N MET A 306 6.39 -9.24 -26.03
CA MET A 306 5.13 -8.83 -25.39
C MET A 306 3.94 -8.87 -26.36
N PHE A 307 4.23 -8.89 -27.67
CA PHE A 307 3.27 -8.75 -28.75
C PHE A 307 3.64 -9.71 -29.89
N GLY A 308 2.68 -10.52 -30.36
CA GLY A 308 2.87 -11.44 -31.49
C GLY A 308 1.67 -12.37 -31.67
N ASP A 309 1.48 -12.88 -32.89
CA ASP A 309 0.34 -13.75 -33.27
C ASP A 309 0.33 -15.10 -32.52
N ASN A 310 1.48 -15.50 -31.96
CA ASN A 310 1.64 -16.74 -31.19
C ASN A 310 1.45 -16.57 -29.67
N LEU A 311 1.20 -15.35 -29.18
CA LEU A 311 0.94 -15.10 -27.76
C LEU A 311 -0.53 -15.35 -27.44
N VAL A 312 -0.82 -16.64 -27.17
CA VAL A 312 -2.03 -17.12 -26.51
C VAL A 312 -2.04 -16.55 -25.09
N GLY A 313 -2.65 -15.37 -24.94
CA GLY A 313 -2.81 -14.76 -23.63
C GLY A 313 -4.02 -13.85 -23.61
N ASN A 314 -4.81 -13.95 -22.55
CA ASN A 314 -5.97 -13.08 -22.34
C ASN A 314 -5.49 -11.62 -22.20
N ARG A 315 -6.32 -10.64 -22.56
CA ARG A 315 -6.00 -9.20 -22.42
C ARG A 315 -5.44 -8.86 -21.03
N VAL A 316 -6.01 -9.48 -20.01
CA VAL A 316 -5.61 -9.36 -18.60
C VAL A 316 -4.15 -9.80 -18.37
N GLU A 317 -3.71 -10.88 -19.01
CA GLU A 317 -2.33 -11.38 -18.86
C GLU A 317 -1.33 -10.46 -19.55
N ARG A 318 -1.72 -9.86 -20.68
CA ARG A 318 -0.88 -8.88 -21.39
C ARG A 318 -0.70 -7.61 -20.57
N GLU A 319 -1.79 -7.08 -20.01
CA GLU A 319 -1.74 -5.92 -19.12
C GLU A 319 -0.85 -6.21 -17.90
N ALA A 320 -1.02 -7.37 -17.24
CA ALA A 320 -0.18 -7.78 -16.12
C ALA A 320 1.31 -7.95 -16.50
N ALA A 321 1.59 -8.47 -17.70
CA ALA A 321 2.96 -8.61 -18.18
C ALA A 321 3.61 -7.24 -18.46
N VAL A 322 2.87 -6.31 -19.08
CA VAL A 322 3.37 -4.95 -19.38
C VAL A 322 3.70 -4.20 -18.10
N GLU A 323 2.81 -4.29 -17.10
CA GLU A 323 3.03 -3.69 -15.78
C GLU A 323 4.26 -4.29 -15.09
N ALA A 324 4.35 -5.62 -15.02
CA ALA A 324 5.48 -6.31 -14.41
C ALA A 324 6.82 -5.98 -15.10
N ARG A 325 6.80 -5.82 -16.44
CA ARG A 325 7.98 -5.40 -17.21
C ARG A 325 8.37 -3.97 -16.88
N ALA A 326 7.42 -3.03 -16.84
CA ALA A 326 7.69 -1.64 -16.53
C ALA A 326 8.27 -1.48 -15.11
N GLU A 327 7.73 -2.23 -14.14
CA GLU A 327 8.23 -2.29 -12.77
C GLU A 327 9.68 -2.81 -12.70
N LEU A 328 9.93 -3.97 -13.32
CA LEU A 328 11.27 -4.54 -13.37
C LEU A 328 12.26 -3.59 -14.05
N GLN A 329 11.87 -2.98 -15.18
CA GLN A 329 12.70 -2.02 -15.91
C GLN A 329 13.05 -0.80 -15.06
N ALA A 330 12.06 -0.22 -14.38
CA ALA A 330 12.28 0.92 -13.49
C ALA A 330 13.27 0.58 -12.37
N ARG A 331 13.20 -0.65 -11.84
CA ARG A 331 14.14 -1.14 -10.83
C ARG A 331 15.55 -1.35 -11.39
N LEU A 332 15.68 -1.98 -12.56
CA LEU A 332 16.98 -2.19 -13.21
C LEU A 332 17.66 -0.84 -13.52
N ASN A 333 16.90 0.15 -14.00
CA ASN A 333 17.41 1.50 -14.23
C ASN A 333 17.96 2.16 -12.95
N LYS A 334 17.28 1.97 -11.81
CA LYS A 334 17.77 2.47 -10.51
C LYS A 334 19.04 1.72 -10.07
N MET A 335 19.10 0.40 -10.27
CA MET A 335 20.31 -0.39 -9.99
C MET A 335 21.49 0.06 -10.87
N HIS A 336 21.28 0.31 -12.16
CA HIS A 336 22.30 0.88 -13.05
C HIS A 336 22.77 2.24 -12.59
N THR A 337 21.85 3.10 -12.14
CA THR A 337 22.22 4.42 -11.60
C THR A 337 23.15 4.27 -10.39
N ILE A 338 22.80 3.39 -9.44
CA ILE A 338 23.62 3.12 -8.25
C ILE A 338 24.98 2.52 -8.65
N MET A 339 25.03 1.54 -9.55
CA MET A 339 26.29 0.95 -10.01
C MET A 339 27.17 1.97 -10.76
N GLY A 340 26.57 2.85 -11.55
CA GLY A 340 27.27 3.97 -12.19
C GLY A 340 27.85 4.94 -11.17
N ASP A 341 27.13 5.25 -10.10
CA ASP A 341 27.61 6.10 -9.01
C ASP A 341 28.77 5.46 -8.22
N ILE A 342 28.76 4.13 -8.04
CA ILE A 342 29.91 3.38 -7.48
C ILE A 342 31.11 3.51 -8.41
N ALA A 343 30.94 3.27 -9.72
CA ALA A 343 32.03 3.32 -10.69
C ALA A 343 32.65 4.72 -10.80
N ARG A 344 31.83 5.78 -10.60
CA ARG A 344 32.29 7.17 -10.54
C ARG A 344 32.95 7.57 -9.21
N GLY A 345 32.93 6.69 -8.19
CA GLY A 345 33.44 6.98 -6.85
C GLY A 345 32.58 7.98 -6.06
N THR A 346 31.34 8.23 -6.52
CA THR A 346 30.42 9.18 -5.88
C THR A 346 29.66 8.59 -4.68
N LEU A 347 29.51 7.26 -4.63
CA LEU A 347 28.88 6.55 -3.51
C LEU A 347 29.86 5.57 -2.87
N ASN A 348 29.87 5.55 -1.53
CA ASN A 348 30.58 4.52 -0.76
C ASN A 348 29.92 3.16 -1.00
N GLN A 349 30.74 2.11 -1.11
CA GLN A 349 30.30 0.74 -1.41
C GLN A 349 29.21 0.24 -0.44
N THR A 350 29.34 0.53 0.85
CA THR A 350 28.35 0.14 1.88
C THR A 350 26.98 0.80 1.68
N SER A 351 26.96 2.11 1.41
CA SER A 351 25.72 2.86 1.15
C SER A 351 25.06 2.39 -0.13
N ALA A 352 25.85 2.11 -1.18
CA ALA A 352 25.34 1.61 -2.45
C ALA A 352 24.72 0.20 -2.31
N LEU A 353 25.37 -0.71 -1.57
CA LEU A 353 24.82 -2.04 -1.29
C LEU A 353 23.54 -1.97 -0.44
N ALA A 354 23.45 -1.04 0.51
CA ALA A 354 22.24 -0.81 1.29
C ALA A 354 21.07 -0.31 0.41
N LYS A 355 21.33 0.64 -0.48
CA LYS A 355 20.35 1.13 -1.48
C LYS A 355 19.91 0.03 -2.44
N MET A 356 20.84 -0.80 -2.91
CA MET A 356 20.51 -1.96 -3.74
C MET A 356 19.61 -2.95 -2.96
N ASN A 357 19.90 -3.22 -1.69
CA ASN A 357 19.06 -4.08 -0.86
C ASN A 357 17.65 -3.52 -0.66
N ASP A 358 17.51 -2.21 -0.44
CA ASP A 358 16.19 -1.58 -0.36
C ASP A 358 15.39 -1.76 -1.67
N LEU A 359 16.04 -1.59 -2.83
CA LEU A 359 15.42 -1.80 -4.15
C LEU A 359 15.01 -3.27 -4.39
N ARG A 360 15.77 -4.25 -3.88
CA ARG A 360 15.44 -5.67 -4.03
C ARG A 360 14.09 -6.04 -3.43
N TYR A 361 13.69 -5.31 -2.39
CA TYR A 361 12.43 -5.55 -1.70
C TYR A 361 11.38 -4.46 -1.97
N ALA A 362 11.66 -3.43 -2.76
CA ALA A 362 10.73 -2.33 -3.03
C ALA A 362 9.35 -2.81 -3.54
N ASP A 363 9.35 -3.79 -4.44
CA ASP A 363 8.16 -4.43 -5.04
C ASP A 363 7.19 -5.02 -4.01
N LYS A 364 7.71 -5.42 -2.82
CA LYS A 364 6.89 -6.03 -1.76
C LYS A 364 6.12 -5.00 -0.91
N PHE A 365 6.45 -3.70 -0.97
CA PHE A 365 6.02 -2.76 0.09
C PHE A 365 5.28 -1.48 -0.36
N SER A 366 5.69 -0.76 -1.41
CA SER A 366 5.36 0.69 -1.37
C SER A 366 4.13 1.15 -2.18
N LYS A 367 3.92 0.69 -3.41
CA LYS A 367 2.86 1.26 -4.28
C LYS A 367 2.09 0.24 -5.09
N LEU A 368 2.69 -0.92 -5.32
CA LEU A 368 2.13 -1.95 -6.18
C LEU A 368 1.06 -2.77 -5.49
N SER A 369 1.09 -2.99 -4.17
CA SER A 369 -0.05 -3.67 -3.52
C SER A 369 -1.31 -2.79 -3.56
N ARG A 370 -1.17 -1.47 -3.38
CA ARG A 370 -2.28 -0.50 -3.49
C ARG A 370 -2.71 -0.31 -4.94
N GLN A 371 -1.77 -0.12 -5.85
CA GLN A 371 -2.04 0.00 -7.29
C GLN A 371 -2.66 -1.29 -7.83
N ARG A 372 -2.13 -2.47 -7.52
CA ARG A 372 -2.72 -3.77 -7.93
C ARG A 372 -4.08 -4.00 -7.31
N ARG A 373 -4.32 -3.62 -6.03
CA ARG A 373 -5.67 -3.65 -5.45
C ARG A 373 -6.61 -2.70 -6.19
N MET A 374 -6.14 -1.51 -6.56
CA MET A 374 -6.91 -0.54 -7.34
C MET A 374 -7.20 -1.04 -8.75
N ASP A 375 -6.22 -1.59 -9.47
CA ASP A 375 -6.37 -2.16 -10.80
C ASP A 375 -7.29 -3.39 -10.79
N GLN A 376 -7.17 -4.26 -9.78
CA GLN A 376 -8.09 -5.39 -9.59
C GLN A 376 -9.53 -4.92 -9.31
N ARG A 377 -9.71 -3.87 -8.49
CA ARG A 377 -11.02 -3.24 -8.27
C ARG A 377 -11.56 -2.67 -9.57
N ALA A 378 -10.74 -1.95 -10.34
CA ALA A 378 -11.12 -1.39 -11.62
C ALA A 378 -11.59 -2.46 -12.61
N VAL A 379 -10.84 -3.56 -12.74
CA VAL A 379 -11.21 -4.72 -13.58
C VAL A 379 -12.52 -5.37 -13.10
N ARG A 380 -12.68 -5.58 -11.78
CA ARG A 380 -13.91 -6.15 -11.20
C ARG A 380 -15.12 -5.24 -11.47
N ASN A 381 -14.96 -3.93 -11.29
CA ASN A 381 -16.02 -2.95 -11.43
C ASN A 381 -16.33 -2.59 -12.88
N MET A 382 -15.44 -2.86 -13.85
CA MET A 382 -15.75 -2.66 -15.27
C MET A 382 -16.98 -3.45 -15.75
N ALA A 383 -17.21 -4.64 -15.19
CA ALA A 383 -18.44 -5.39 -15.49
C ALA A 383 -19.68 -4.69 -14.92
N ASN A 384 -19.58 -4.12 -13.71
CA ASN A 384 -20.66 -3.36 -13.09
C ASN A 384 -20.95 -2.04 -13.81
N LEU A 385 -19.95 -1.33 -14.33
CA LEU A 385 -20.16 -0.11 -15.12
C LEU A 385 -21.05 -0.37 -16.34
N LYS A 386 -20.92 -1.52 -16.99
CA LYS A 386 -21.81 -1.92 -18.10
C LYS A 386 -23.24 -2.21 -17.62
N LEU A 387 -23.39 -2.76 -16.41
CA LEU A 387 -24.72 -3.00 -15.82
C LEU A 387 -25.39 -1.68 -15.38
N ILE A 388 -24.60 -0.69 -14.99
CA ILE A 388 -25.09 0.66 -14.62
C ILE A 388 -25.77 1.32 -15.81
N ASP A 389 -25.20 1.22 -17.02
CA ASP A 389 -25.85 1.72 -18.24
C ASP A 389 -27.26 1.13 -18.43
N GLY A 390 -27.41 -0.18 -18.25
CA GLY A 390 -28.71 -0.85 -18.34
C GLY A 390 -29.68 -0.44 -17.22
N LYS A 391 -29.19 -0.14 -16.01
CA LYS A 391 -30.01 0.39 -14.92
C LYS A 391 -30.49 1.80 -15.21
N LEU A 392 -29.63 2.66 -15.78
CA LEU A 392 -30.00 4.03 -16.17
C LEU A 392 -31.09 4.04 -17.24
N ASP A 393 -31.01 3.15 -18.23
CA ASP A 393 -32.03 3.02 -19.28
C ASP A 393 -33.39 2.51 -18.76
N ALA A 394 -33.39 1.78 -17.64
CA ALA A 394 -34.60 1.27 -17.01
C ALA A 394 -35.31 2.30 -16.11
N LEU A 395 -34.67 3.43 -15.78
CA LEU A 395 -35.27 4.47 -14.95
C LEU A 395 -36.39 5.17 -15.69
N LYS A 396 -37.54 5.29 -15.04
CA LYS A 396 -38.66 6.09 -15.54
C LYS A 396 -38.49 7.53 -15.11
N PHE A 397 -38.67 8.46 -16.04
CA PHE A 397 -38.56 9.88 -15.79
C PHE A 397 -39.66 10.62 -16.55
N ASP A 398 -40.45 11.41 -15.82
CA ASP A 398 -41.47 12.31 -16.35
C ASP A 398 -41.10 13.76 -16.00
N PRO A 399 -40.58 14.55 -16.96
CA PRO A 399 -40.10 15.91 -16.70
C PRO A 399 -41.15 16.86 -16.11
N ILE A 400 -42.43 16.60 -16.36
CA ILE A 400 -43.54 17.46 -15.95
C ILE A 400 -43.93 17.12 -14.50
N ASN A 401 -44.18 15.84 -14.23
CA ASN A 401 -44.69 15.39 -12.93
C ASN A 401 -43.61 15.33 -11.86
N ASP A 402 -42.40 14.87 -12.19
CA ASP A 402 -41.33 14.63 -11.21
C ASP A 402 -40.73 15.93 -10.63
N PHE A 403 -40.97 17.07 -11.30
CA PHE A 403 -40.50 18.39 -10.89
C PHE A 403 -41.64 19.37 -10.53
N ALA A 404 -42.88 18.88 -10.38
CA ALA A 404 -44.04 19.75 -10.13
C ALA A 404 -43.90 20.63 -8.88
N ASN A 405 -43.18 20.14 -7.86
CA ASN A 405 -43.01 20.82 -6.57
C ASN A 405 -41.57 21.32 -6.31
N VAL A 406 -40.72 21.36 -7.34
CA VAL A 406 -39.31 21.74 -7.20
C VAL A 406 -39.09 23.12 -7.81
N ASP A 407 -38.50 24.04 -7.04
CA ASP A 407 -38.05 25.32 -7.57
C ASP A 407 -36.75 25.13 -8.38
N LEU A 408 -36.90 24.96 -9.69
CA LEU A 408 -35.79 24.74 -10.61
C LEU A 408 -34.81 25.92 -10.67
N SER A 409 -35.21 27.13 -10.26
CA SER A 409 -34.31 28.29 -10.24
C SER A 409 -33.20 28.13 -9.21
N MET A 410 -33.45 27.42 -8.11
CA MET A 410 -32.46 27.10 -7.08
C MET A 410 -31.47 26.04 -7.53
N PHE A 411 -31.81 25.22 -8.52
CA PHE A 411 -31.00 24.09 -8.99
C PHE A 411 -30.55 24.33 -10.43
N THR A 412 -29.67 25.31 -10.60
CA THR A 412 -29.04 25.66 -11.88
C THR A 412 -27.53 25.45 -11.80
N CYS A 413 -26.96 24.72 -12.76
CA CYS A 413 -25.52 24.49 -12.80
C CYS A 413 -24.81 25.80 -13.17
N CYS A 414 -23.83 26.22 -12.37
CA CYS A 414 -23.13 27.49 -12.60
C CYS A 414 -22.23 27.47 -13.84
N LEU A 415 -21.88 26.30 -14.37
CA LEU A 415 -21.01 26.15 -15.55
C LEU A 415 -21.82 26.01 -16.85
N THR A 416 -22.83 25.15 -16.87
CA THR A 416 -23.64 24.89 -18.08
C THR A 416 -24.88 25.76 -18.18
N LEU A 417 -25.24 26.44 -17.09
CA LEU A 417 -26.47 27.25 -16.94
C LEU A 417 -27.77 26.46 -17.12
N LYS A 418 -27.70 25.12 -17.19
CA LYS A 418 -28.87 24.25 -17.27
C LYS A 418 -29.44 24.01 -15.88
N ASN A 419 -30.77 24.00 -15.77
CA ASN A 419 -31.45 23.59 -14.54
C ASN A 419 -31.51 22.06 -14.43
N CYS A 420 -31.90 21.54 -13.26
CA CYS A 420 -31.93 20.10 -13.02
C CYS A 420 -32.82 19.33 -14.02
N ARG A 421 -33.96 19.91 -14.44
CA ARG A 421 -34.87 19.29 -15.40
C ARG A 421 -34.20 19.17 -16.76
N ASP A 422 -33.61 20.25 -17.26
CA ASP A 422 -32.97 20.29 -18.58
C ASP A 422 -31.81 19.28 -18.64
N LEU A 423 -30.99 19.19 -17.59
CA LEU A 423 -29.93 18.19 -17.49
C LEU A 423 -30.47 16.75 -17.53
N MET A 424 -31.57 16.50 -16.82
CA MET A 424 -32.16 15.15 -16.77
C MET A 424 -32.85 14.74 -18.06
N VAL A 425 -33.32 15.70 -18.85
CA VAL A 425 -33.87 15.49 -20.20
C VAL A 425 -32.75 15.26 -21.21
N ASP A 426 -31.69 16.07 -21.15
CA ASP A 426 -30.60 16.06 -22.14
C ASP A 426 -29.65 14.87 -21.97
N SER A 427 -29.52 14.34 -20.76
CA SER A 427 -28.66 13.21 -20.44
C SER A 427 -29.36 12.22 -19.52
N ARG A 428 -29.04 10.93 -19.69
CA ARG A 428 -29.52 9.83 -18.82
C ARG A 428 -28.70 9.66 -17.54
N ASP A 429 -27.44 10.10 -17.54
CA ASP A 429 -26.44 9.80 -16.50
C ASP A 429 -25.94 11.06 -15.77
N ASP A 430 -26.35 12.24 -16.23
CA ASP A 430 -26.02 13.50 -15.59
C ASP A 430 -26.93 13.77 -14.39
N ILE A 431 -26.33 14.36 -13.36
CA ILE A 431 -26.95 14.65 -12.06
C ILE A 431 -26.40 15.96 -11.51
N MET A 432 -27.19 16.63 -10.69
CA MET A 432 -26.75 17.81 -9.95
C MET A 432 -26.16 17.48 -8.58
N GLY A 433 -25.22 18.32 -8.18
CA GLY A 433 -24.54 18.23 -6.90
C GLY A 433 -23.85 19.53 -6.52
N ILE A 434 -23.14 19.50 -5.40
CA ILE A 434 -22.36 20.63 -4.89
C ILE A 434 -20.87 20.39 -5.13
N GLY A 435 -20.16 21.49 -5.33
CA GLY A 435 -18.70 21.48 -5.28
C GLY A 435 -18.21 21.31 -3.84
N ILE A 436 -17.11 20.59 -3.66
CA ILE A 436 -16.38 20.53 -2.41
C ILE A 436 -14.88 20.64 -2.67
N VAL A 437 -14.15 21.08 -1.64
CA VAL A 437 -12.69 21.00 -1.60
C VAL A 437 -12.31 19.89 -0.65
N VAL A 438 -11.71 18.85 -1.20
CA VAL A 438 -11.19 17.72 -0.44
C VAL A 438 -9.68 17.67 -0.52
N LYS A 439 -9.07 17.18 0.57
CA LYS A 439 -7.67 16.79 0.61
C LYS A 439 -7.58 15.28 0.78
N ARG A 440 -6.99 14.60 -0.20
CA ARG A 440 -6.79 13.15 -0.18
C ARG A 440 -5.36 12.82 0.23
N LYS A 441 -5.20 11.88 1.16
CA LYS A 441 -3.93 11.19 1.44
C LYS A 441 -3.94 9.86 0.70
N GLU A 442 -2.79 9.30 0.33
CA GLU A 442 -2.70 8.02 -0.40
C GLU A 442 -3.43 6.88 0.32
N LEU A 443 -3.48 6.95 1.65
CA LEU A 443 -4.19 5.99 2.49
C LEU A 443 -5.73 6.04 2.33
N VAL A 444 -6.30 7.07 1.71
CA VAL A 444 -7.75 7.21 1.47
C VAL A 444 -8.27 6.11 0.53
N VAL A 445 -7.41 5.54 -0.33
CA VAL A 445 -7.76 4.40 -1.20
C VAL A 445 -8.13 3.16 -0.40
N ASP A 446 -7.47 2.97 0.74
CA ASP A 446 -7.70 1.82 1.64
C ASP A 446 -8.66 2.17 2.77
N THR A 447 -8.60 3.42 3.28
CA THR A 447 -9.40 3.91 4.40
C THR A 447 -10.10 5.22 4.00
N PRO A 448 -11.27 5.15 3.35
CA PRO A 448 -11.99 6.31 2.82
C PRO A 448 -12.36 7.38 3.87
N THR A 449 -12.51 6.99 5.13
CA THR A 449 -12.82 7.92 6.25
C THR A 449 -11.72 8.95 6.52
N LEU A 450 -10.50 8.74 6.00
CA LEU A 450 -9.38 9.68 6.14
C LEU A 450 -9.45 10.87 5.18
N ILE A 451 -10.47 10.96 4.33
CA ILE A 451 -10.68 12.14 3.50
C ILE A 451 -10.95 13.35 4.40
N SER A 452 -10.29 14.46 4.10
CA SER A 452 -10.50 15.72 4.82
C SER A 452 -11.25 16.67 3.90
N ILE A 453 -12.39 17.16 4.34
CA ILE A 453 -13.05 18.31 3.73
C ILE A 453 -12.32 19.57 4.19
N LYS A 454 -12.11 20.50 3.26
CA LYS A 454 -11.54 21.82 3.54
C LYS A 454 -12.58 22.92 3.45
N SER A 455 -13.49 22.80 2.49
CA SER A 455 -14.63 23.68 2.36
C SER A 455 -15.72 23.02 1.53
N VAL A 456 -16.95 23.47 1.76
CA VAL A 456 -18.12 23.12 0.96
C VAL A 456 -18.47 24.35 0.13
N SER A 457 -18.68 24.17 -1.18
CA SER A 457 -19.08 25.25 -2.07
C SER A 457 -20.60 25.42 -2.05
N VAL A 458 -21.06 26.66 -2.22
CA VAL A 458 -22.47 26.99 -2.44
C VAL A 458 -22.88 26.82 -3.90
N SER A 459 -21.91 26.59 -4.79
CA SER A 459 -22.14 26.46 -6.22
C SER A 459 -22.62 25.06 -6.58
N ILE A 460 -23.71 25.03 -7.35
CA ILE A 460 -24.29 23.82 -7.89
C ILE A 460 -23.63 23.50 -9.23
N LEU A 461 -23.23 22.26 -9.39
CA LEU A 461 -22.56 21.73 -10.57
C LEU A 461 -23.36 20.55 -11.13
N SER A 462 -23.26 20.33 -12.43
CA SER A 462 -23.60 19.04 -13.03
C SER A 462 -22.38 18.14 -13.00
N ARG A 463 -22.60 16.82 -12.98
CA ARG A 463 -21.52 15.82 -13.06
C ARG A 463 -20.71 16.01 -14.34
N SER A 464 -21.41 16.15 -15.47
CA SER A 464 -20.77 16.36 -16.78
C SER A 464 -19.85 17.58 -16.81
N ALA A 465 -20.28 18.71 -16.23
CA ALA A 465 -19.49 19.92 -16.19
C ALA A 465 -18.26 19.78 -15.29
N CYS A 466 -18.38 19.03 -14.20
CA CYS A 466 -17.25 18.71 -13.33
C CYS A 466 -16.23 17.81 -14.04
N ASP A 467 -16.69 16.82 -14.80
CA ASP A 467 -15.86 15.92 -15.60
C ASP A 467 -15.13 16.69 -16.72
N ASP A 468 -15.82 17.59 -17.41
CA ASP A 468 -15.24 18.44 -18.46
C ASP A 468 -14.20 19.42 -17.89
N ALA A 469 -14.50 20.08 -16.78
CA ALA A 469 -13.56 20.96 -16.09
C ALA A 469 -12.29 20.20 -15.65
N THR A 470 -12.50 18.99 -15.14
CA THR A 470 -11.43 18.06 -14.75
C THR A 470 -10.54 17.71 -15.93
N LYS A 471 -11.13 17.32 -17.07
CA LYS A 471 -10.41 16.94 -18.30
C LYS A 471 -9.62 18.12 -18.86
N MET A 472 -10.26 19.28 -18.98
CA MET A 472 -9.60 20.51 -19.45
C MET A 472 -8.41 20.87 -18.56
N LYS A 473 -8.55 20.71 -17.24
CA LYS A 473 -7.48 21.03 -16.30
C LYS A 473 -6.29 20.07 -16.41
N LEU A 474 -6.54 18.78 -16.64
CA LEU A 474 -5.51 17.78 -16.92
C LEU A 474 -4.75 18.03 -18.23
N ASP A 475 -5.45 18.50 -19.27
CA ASP A 475 -4.82 18.82 -20.55
C ASP A 475 -3.87 20.02 -20.43
N ILE A 476 -4.20 20.98 -19.54
CA ILE A 476 -3.39 22.18 -19.27
C ILE A 476 -2.23 21.85 -18.32
N ASP A 477 -2.54 21.26 -17.16
CA ASP A 477 -1.58 20.90 -16.14
C ASP A 477 -1.24 19.41 -16.30
N LYS A 478 -0.14 19.09 -16.99
CA LYS A 478 0.34 17.71 -17.22
C LYS A 478 0.69 16.91 -15.94
N GLU A 479 0.37 17.41 -14.76
CA GLU A 479 0.59 16.77 -13.47
C GLU A 479 -0.74 16.42 -12.80
N ALA A 480 -0.80 15.32 -12.05
CA ALA A 480 -1.99 14.84 -11.32
C ALA A 480 -2.42 15.74 -10.12
N GLN A 481 -1.86 16.95 -10.02
CA GLN A 481 -2.18 17.88 -8.95
C GLN A 481 -3.63 18.38 -8.94
N PRO A 482 -4.34 18.68 -10.07
CA PRO A 482 -5.57 19.47 -10.04
C PRO A 482 -6.74 18.84 -9.29
N HIS A 483 -6.81 17.51 -9.20
CA HIS A 483 -7.94 16.82 -8.57
C HIS A 483 -7.97 16.87 -7.05
N GLY A 484 -6.87 17.22 -6.39
CA GLY A 484 -6.68 17.11 -4.94
C GLY A 484 -5.88 15.86 -4.62
N GLY A 485 -4.97 15.53 -5.54
CA GLY A 485 -4.21 14.29 -5.58
C GLY A 485 -3.25 14.13 -4.40
N PHE A 486 -2.68 12.93 -4.31
CA PHE A 486 -1.70 12.58 -3.31
C PHE A 486 -0.46 13.46 -3.50
N ILE A 487 -0.27 14.45 -2.64
CA ILE A 487 0.79 15.45 -2.75
C ILE A 487 2.15 14.73 -2.70
N LEU A 488 2.77 14.49 -3.86
CA LEU A 488 4.19 14.21 -3.98
C LEU A 488 4.92 15.54 -3.82
N ARG A 489 5.34 15.88 -2.59
CA ARG A 489 6.27 16.99 -2.38
C ARG A 489 7.59 16.64 -3.08
N ARG A 490 7.82 17.16 -4.28
CA ARG A 490 9.19 17.41 -4.72
C ARG A 490 9.67 18.70 -4.04
N PRO A 491 10.86 18.70 -3.40
CA PRO A 491 11.48 19.96 -3.02
C PRO A 491 11.92 20.65 -4.32
N ILE A 492 11.22 21.71 -4.72
CA ILE A 492 11.68 22.53 -5.84
C ILE A 492 12.68 23.53 -5.29
N GLU A 493 13.93 23.35 -5.72
CA GLU A 493 15.00 24.34 -5.59
C GLU A 493 14.55 25.66 -6.22
N SER A 494 14.67 26.72 -5.45
CA SER A 494 14.35 28.09 -5.85
C SER A 494 15.20 28.53 -7.03
N THR A 495 14.61 28.63 -8.22
CA THR A 495 15.16 29.47 -9.29
C THR A 495 14.17 30.56 -9.62
N ALA A 496 14.53 31.76 -9.15
CA ALA A 496 13.84 33.00 -9.43
C ALA A 496 13.93 33.33 -10.91
N THR A 497 12.80 33.29 -11.63
CA THR A 497 12.35 34.33 -12.58
C THR A 497 11.16 33.83 -13.40
N ARG A 498 9.95 34.27 -13.05
CA ARG A 498 8.89 34.62 -14.02
C ARG A 498 7.74 35.32 -13.32
N ASN A 499 7.63 36.62 -13.59
CA ASN A 499 6.48 37.44 -13.28
C ASN A 499 5.36 37.12 -14.27
N VAL A 500 4.35 36.36 -13.85
CA VAL A 500 2.96 36.50 -14.31
C VAL A 500 2.09 36.28 -13.08
N VAL A 501 1.08 37.15 -12.93
CA VAL A 501 0.12 37.22 -11.83
C VAL A 501 -0.57 35.87 -11.62
N GLN A 502 0.00 35.02 -10.79
CA GLN A 502 -0.65 33.86 -10.21
C GLN A 502 -0.38 33.95 -8.72
N GLN A 503 -1.24 34.72 -8.06
CA GLN A 503 -1.25 34.86 -6.62
C GLN A 503 -1.44 33.45 -6.05
N VAL A 504 -0.33 32.92 -5.56
CA VAL A 504 -0.19 31.59 -4.98
C VAL A 504 -1.20 31.49 -3.83
N LEU A 505 -2.22 30.65 -3.99
CA LEU A 505 -2.98 30.13 -2.86
C LEU A 505 -1.96 29.39 -1.98
N THR A 506 -1.56 30.01 -0.88
CA THR A 506 -0.54 29.55 0.07
C THR A 506 -0.87 28.22 0.76
N ASP A 507 -2.02 27.61 0.46
CA ASP A 507 -2.48 26.36 1.08
C ASP A 507 -2.36 25.10 0.20
N GLY A 508 -1.83 25.20 -1.02
CA GLY A 508 -1.57 24.02 -1.85
C GLY A 508 -2.81 23.17 -2.18
N SER A 509 -4.01 23.75 -2.07
CA SER A 509 -5.25 23.14 -2.51
C SER A 509 -5.33 23.21 -4.03
N SER A 510 -5.35 22.06 -4.67
CA SER A 510 -5.59 22.00 -6.10
C SER A 510 -7.02 22.39 -6.45
N VAL A 511 -7.23 22.92 -7.65
CA VAL A 511 -8.52 23.47 -8.08
C VAL A 511 -8.80 23.00 -9.50
N ILE A 512 -9.92 22.30 -9.70
CA ILE A 512 -10.40 21.93 -11.05
C ILE A 512 -11.17 23.10 -11.67
N THR A 513 -12.00 23.76 -10.87
CA THR A 513 -12.81 24.92 -11.29
C THR A 513 -13.11 25.82 -10.09
N ARG A 514 -13.66 27.00 -10.36
CA ARG A 514 -14.14 27.92 -9.33
C ARG A 514 -15.65 28.07 -9.41
N GLY A 515 -16.29 28.15 -8.25
CA GLY A 515 -17.71 28.43 -8.14
C GLY A 515 -18.05 29.90 -8.39
N VAL A 516 -19.34 30.23 -8.25
CA VAL A 516 -19.91 31.57 -8.48
C VAL A 516 -19.31 32.62 -7.53
N ALA A 517 -18.99 32.23 -6.30
CA ALA A 517 -18.32 33.10 -5.32
C ALA A 517 -16.79 33.03 -5.43
N ALA A 518 -16.27 32.55 -6.57
CA ALA A 518 -14.86 32.27 -6.82
C ALA A 518 -14.23 31.25 -5.85
N GLU A 519 -15.05 30.46 -5.15
CA GLU A 519 -14.59 29.42 -4.25
C GLU A 519 -13.90 28.29 -5.02
N PRO A 520 -12.78 27.75 -4.51
CA PRO A 520 -12.12 26.62 -5.14
C PRO A 520 -13.01 25.38 -5.07
N ILE A 521 -12.99 24.57 -6.12
CA ILE A 521 -13.67 23.27 -6.18
C ILE A 521 -12.67 22.25 -6.74
N ASN A 522 -12.61 21.05 -6.17
CA ASN A 522 -11.80 19.94 -6.69
C ASN A 522 -12.49 18.55 -6.60
N ALA A 523 -13.69 18.50 -6.06
CA ALA A 523 -14.52 17.32 -5.97
C ALA A 523 -16.01 17.69 -6.01
N PHE A 524 -16.84 16.68 -6.22
CA PHE A 524 -18.27 16.80 -6.47
C PHE A 524 -19.04 15.81 -5.58
N LEU A 525 -20.15 16.27 -5.00
CA LEU A 525 -21.04 15.44 -4.18
C LEU A 525 -22.49 15.63 -4.64
N PRO A 526 -23.26 14.55 -4.89
CA PRO A 526 -24.61 14.67 -5.42
C PRO A 526 -25.58 15.19 -4.36
N LEU A 527 -26.59 15.91 -4.81
CA LEU A 527 -27.68 16.39 -3.96
C LEU A 527 -28.90 15.49 -4.08
N TYR A 528 -29.76 15.55 -3.06
CA TYR A 528 -31.15 15.11 -3.18
C TYR A 528 -32.00 16.31 -3.62
N ILE A 529 -32.67 16.21 -4.77
CA ILE A 529 -33.57 17.27 -5.28
C ILE A 529 -35.02 16.77 -5.32
N CYS A 530 -35.24 15.62 -5.95
CA CYS A 530 -36.52 14.90 -5.97
C CYS A 530 -36.27 13.39 -6.12
N ASP A 531 -37.32 12.58 -6.00
CA ASP A 531 -37.21 11.12 -6.09
C ASP A 531 -36.63 10.67 -7.43
N ALA A 532 -37.10 11.22 -8.55
CA ALA A 532 -36.60 10.86 -9.87
C ALA A 532 -35.11 11.19 -10.06
N HIS A 533 -34.67 12.36 -9.59
CA HIS A 533 -33.25 12.73 -9.58
C HIS A 533 -32.44 11.79 -8.69
N PHE A 534 -32.96 11.45 -7.51
CA PHE A 534 -32.26 10.63 -6.55
C PHE A 534 -32.15 9.16 -6.97
N GLU A 535 -33.14 8.60 -7.67
CA GLU A 535 -33.01 7.26 -8.27
C GLU A 535 -31.83 7.19 -9.25
N ARG A 536 -31.61 8.25 -10.02
CA ARG A 536 -30.42 8.37 -10.88
C ARG A 536 -29.13 8.49 -10.05
N VAL A 537 -29.14 9.29 -8.99
CA VAL A 537 -28.02 9.41 -8.05
C VAL A 537 -27.66 8.04 -7.46
N LYS A 538 -28.64 7.23 -7.02
CA LYS A 538 -28.40 5.88 -6.46
C LYS A 538 -27.66 4.98 -7.45
N VAL A 539 -28.03 5.03 -8.72
CA VAL A 539 -27.38 4.24 -9.78
C VAL A 539 -25.95 4.73 -10.04
N MET A 540 -25.72 6.04 -9.97
CA MET A 540 -24.41 6.66 -10.21
C MET A 540 -23.49 6.68 -8.98
N LEU A 541 -24.00 6.35 -7.80
CA LEU A 541 -23.30 6.55 -6.53
C LEU A 541 -21.97 5.78 -6.48
N GLU A 542 -21.95 4.52 -6.91
CA GLU A 542 -20.73 3.70 -6.90
C GLU A 542 -19.60 4.31 -7.77
N PRO A 543 -19.82 4.59 -9.09
CA PRO A 543 -18.87 5.31 -9.95
C PRO A 543 -18.33 6.60 -9.33
N MET A 544 -19.23 7.38 -8.72
CA MET A 544 -18.88 8.67 -8.15
C MET A 544 -18.01 8.55 -6.91
N LEU A 545 -18.33 7.62 -6.01
CA LEU A 545 -17.52 7.38 -4.82
C LEU A 545 -16.15 6.82 -5.22
N GLY A 546 -16.08 5.95 -6.24
CA GLY A 546 -14.81 5.52 -6.83
C GLY A 546 -13.95 6.74 -7.20
N TYR A 547 -14.48 7.62 -8.04
CA TYR A 547 -13.75 8.82 -8.44
C TYR A 547 -13.42 9.75 -7.26
N LEU A 548 -14.36 9.97 -6.34
CA LEU A 548 -14.17 10.85 -5.19
C LEU A 548 -13.02 10.39 -4.29
N PHE A 549 -12.80 9.09 -4.10
CA PHE A 549 -11.78 8.58 -3.19
C PHE A 549 -10.48 8.16 -3.88
N THR A 550 -10.55 7.64 -5.11
CA THR A 550 -9.39 7.05 -5.81
C THR A 550 -9.01 7.79 -7.08
N LEU A 551 -9.80 8.78 -7.52
CA LEU A 551 -9.65 9.45 -8.82
C LEU A 551 -9.86 8.52 -10.03
N ASP A 552 -10.48 7.35 -9.80
CA ASP A 552 -10.86 6.39 -10.82
C ASP A 552 -12.32 5.99 -10.61
N ILE A 553 -13.15 6.17 -11.63
CA ILE A 553 -14.58 5.81 -11.63
C ILE A 553 -14.77 4.31 -11.38
N ALA A 554 -13.82 3.48 -11.82
CA ALA A 554 -13.83 2.04 -11.59
C ALA A 554 -13.22 1.65 -10.22
N GLY A 555 -12.66 2.60 -9.47
CA GLY A 555 -12.00 2.37 -8.18
C GLY A 555 -12.95 2.19 -6.98
N TYR A 556 -14.24 1.93 -7.22
CA TYR A 556 -15.24 1.79 -6.16
C TYR A 556 -14.93 0.63 -5.19
N SER A 557 -15.18 0.87 -3.90
CA SER A 557 -15.18 -0.15 -2.84
C SER A 557 -16.35 0.11 -1.88
N PRO A 558 -17.03 -0.92 -1.37
CA PRO A 558 -18.14 -0.75 -0.41
C PRO A 558 -17.79 0.12 0.81
N ASN A 559 -16.53 0.08 1.25
CA ASN A 559 -16.04 0.88 2.38
C ASN A 559 -16.08 2.39 2.12
N GLN A 560 -16.16 2.83 0.85
CA GLN A 560 -16.25 4.24 0.50
C GLN A 560 -17.59 4.87 0.91
N ILE A 561 -18.62 4.06 1.15
CA ILE A 561 -19.88 4.54 1.76
C ILE A 561 -19.64 5.06 3.18
N LEU A 562 -18.74 4.43 3.95
CA LEU A 562 -18.35 4.93 5.27
C LEU A 562 -17.61 6.27 5.16
N GLY A 563 -16.79 6.42 4.12
CA GLY A 563 -16.15 7.69 3.78
C GLY A 563 -17.19 8.78 3.49
N LEU A 564 -18.25 8.47 2.74
CA LEU A 564 -19.35 9.40 2.47
C LEU A 564 -20.05 9.84 3.78
N TYR A 565 -20.34 8.92 4.70
CA TYR A 565 -20.92 9.31 6.00
C TYR A 565 -19.97 10.18 6.82
N SER A 566 -18.67 9.92 6.78
CA SER A 566 -17.65 10.78 7.40
C SER A 566 -17.65 12.19 6.79
N ILE A 567 -17.78 12.30 5.46
CA ILE A 567 -17.91 13.59 4.77
C ILE A 567 -19.15 14.33 5.27
N LEU A 568 -20.31 13.68 5.27
CA LEU A 568 -21.55 14.29 5.73
C LEU A 568 -21.48 14.74 7.20
N GLY A 569 -20.86 13.93 8.06
CA GLY A 569 -20.62 14.30 9.47
C GLY A 569 -19.71 15.52 9.63
N GLN A 570 -18.64 15.63 8.84
CA GLN A 570 -17.77 16.82 8.82
C GLN A 570 -18.54 18.06 8.36
N MET A 571 -19.35 17.94 7.30
CA MET A 571 -20.17 19.05 6.79
C MET A 571 -21.16 19.57 7.84
N MET A 572 -21.79 18.66 8.59
CA MET A 572 -22.73 19.03 9.68
C MET A 572 -22.02 19.75 10.83
N ASN A 573 -20.81 19.32 11.20
CA ASN A 573 -20.04 19.99 12.25
C ASN A 573 -19.59 21.39 11.83
N ASP A 574 -19.09 21.55 10.60
CA ASP A 574 -18.67 22.87 10.08
C ASP A 574 -19.86 23.85 10.01
N THR A 575 -21.07 23.36 9.71
CA THR A 575 -22.27 24.22 9.74
C THR A 575 -22.66 24.63 11.15
N LEU A 576 -22.51 23.75 12.15
CA LEU A 576 -22.80 24.07 13.54
C LEU A 576 -21.83 25.10 14.14
N GLU A 577 -20.53 24.99 13.82
CA GLU A 577 -19.53 25.97 14.28
C GLU A 577 -19.78 27.36 13.71
N ASN A 578 -20.13 27.46 12.41
CA ASN A 578 -20.45 28.72 11.76
C ASN A 578 -21.79 29.35 12.20
N ILE A 579 -22.71 28.55 12.76
CA ILE A 579 -23.99 29.05 13.32
C ILE A 579 -23.80 29.55 14.77
N LEU A 580 -22.82 29.01 15.50
CA LEU A 580 -22.54 29.37 16.89
C LEU A 580 -21.51 30.52 17.03
N SER A 581 -20.76 30.82 15.97
CA SER A 581 -19.90 32.01 15.82
C SER A 581 -20.65 33.20 15.24
#